data_AF-A0A0M9YJW3-F1
#
_entry.id   AF-A0A0M9YJW3-F1
#
_cell.length_a   1.000
_cell.length_b   1.000
_cell.length_c   1.000
_cell.angle_alpha   90.00
_cell.angle_beta   90.00
_cell.angle_gamma   90.00
#
_symmetry.space_group_name_H-M   'P 1'
#
loop_
_entity.id
_entity.type
_entity.pdbx_description
1 polymer ?
#
loop_
_entity_poly.entity_id
_entity_poly.type
_entity_poly.pdbx_seq_one_letter_code
_entity_poly.pdbx_strand_id
1 'polypeptide(L)'
;MSTAMSAGRKADADRRRQRVVKAISAAAQKGSRITVSGIARQAGVDRTFLYRHRDLLALVHTAELEPAAQDPASGASAVSRASLRSDLANAQSRNVRLAALIQQLERRLSQELGEQAWRESRLGAPTDIEELQRTITRLEQRNVELTEALQESQADLSAAREANRELTRAINQRGQQAGSGPPAGPQ
;
A
#
# COMPACT_ATOMS: atom_id res chain seq x y z
N MET A 1 -29.92 39.82 -28.40
CA MET A 1 -30.66 40.41 -27.25
C MET A 1 -30.56 39.62 -25.94
N SER A 2 -30.39 38.29 -25.92
CA SER A 2 -30.29 37.51 -24.67
C SER A 2 -29.00 37.74 -23.85
N THR A 3 -27.87 38.02 -24.50
CA THR A 3 -26.55 38.22 -23.86
C THR A 3 -26.45 39.51 -23.04
N ALA A 4 -27.11 40.59 -23.46
CA ALA A 4 -27.15 41.85 -22.71
C ALA A 4 -27.95 41.72 -21.40
N MET A 5 -29.03 40.92 -21.41
CA MET A 5 -29.84 40.66 -20.21
C MET A 5 -29.15 39.71 -19.23
N SER A 6 -28.38 38.73 -19.71
CA SER A 6 -27.58 37.86 -18.84
C SER A 6 -26.39 38.61 -18.22
N ALA A 7 -25.74 39.50 -18.97
CA ALA A 7 -24.70 40.39 -18.45
C ALA A 7 -25.23 41.36 -17.38
N GLY A 8 -26.41 41.95 -17.60
CA GLY A 8 -27.07 42.81 -16.60
C GLY A 8 -27.41 42.08 -15.30
N ARG A 9 -27.91 40.84 -15.39
CA ARG A 9 -28.19 40.01 -14.20
C ARG A 9 -26.92 39.62 -13.44
N LYS A 10 -25.82 39.36 -14.15
CA LYS A 10 -24.53 39.05 -13.53
C LYS A 10 -23.95 40.26 -12.79
N ALA A 11 -23.98 41.43 -13.42
CA ALA A 11 -23.55 42.68 -12.79
C ALA A 11 -24.38 43.04 -11.56
N ASP A 12 -25.69 42.78 -11.57
CA ASP A 12 -26.55 43.01 -10.40
C ASP A 12 -26.26 42.01 -9.26
N ALA A 13 -25.99 40.74 -9.57
CA ALA A 13 -25.58 39.74 -8.58
C ALA A 13 -24.24 40.13 -7.92
N ASP A 14 -23.29 40.63 -8.70
CA ASP A 14 -21.97 41.05 -8.19
C ASP A 14 -22.08 42.28 -7.28
N ARG A 15 -22.93 43.26 -7.62
CA ARG A 15 -23.21 44.41 -6.75
C ARG A 15 -23.84 43.97 -5.43
N ARG A 16 -24.81 43.04 -5.46
CA ARG A 16 -25.43 42.49 -4.24
C ARG A 16 -24.40 41.77 -3.36
N ARG A 17 -23.51 40.96 -3.96
CA ARG A 17 -22.39 40.31 -3.26
C ARG A 17 -21.47 41.33 -2.59
N GLN A 18 -21.06 42.37 -3.31
CA GLN A 18 -20.20 43.44 -2.76
C GLN A 18 -20.85 44.17 -1.59
N ARG A 19 -22.17 44.43 -1.65
CA ARG A 19 -22.91 45.03 -0.51
C ARG A 19 -22.93 44.12 0.71
N VAL A 20 -23.08 42.81 0.52
CA VAL A 20 -23.03 41.84 1.64
C VAL A 20 -21.64 41.83 2.27
N VAL A 21 -20.57 41.73 1.49
CA VAL A 21 -19.19 41.76 2.00
C VAL A 21 -18.91 43.07 2.77
N LYS A 22 -19.34 44.21 2.23
CA LYS A 22 -19.22 45.51 2.89
C LYS A 22 -20.03 45.60 4.19
N ALA A 23 -21.21 44.99 4.25
CA ALA A 23 -22.02 44.94 5.46
C ALA A 23 -21.36 44.07 6.54
N ILE A 24 -20.77 42.93 6.17
CA ILE A 24 -20.01 42.08 7.08
C ILE A 24 -18.80 42.84 7.65
N SER A 25 -18.00 43.49 6.80
CA SER A 25 -16.83 44.26 7.27
C SER A 25 -17.22 45.42 8.18
N ALA A 26 -18.32 46.11 7.87
CA ALA A 26 -18.83 47.20 8.71
C ALA A 26 -19.37 46.70 10.07
N ALA A 27 -20.04 45.55 10.09
CA ALA A 27 -20.52 44.92 11.32
C ALA A 27 -19.37 44.45 12.21
N ALA A 28 -18.31 43.91 11.61
CA ALA A 28 -17.07 43.53 12.30
C ALA A 28 -16.35 44.75 12.91
N GLN A 29 -16.24 45.86 12.17
CA GLN A 29 -15.63 47.11 12.67
C GLN A 29 -16.42 47.78 13.79
N LYS A 30 -17.75 47.68 13.76
CA LYS A 30 -18.64 48.29 14.76
C LYS A 30 -18.77 47.44 16.03
N GLY A 31 -18.26 46.20 16.02
CA GLY A 31 -18.38 45.27 17.13
C GLY A 31 -19.81 44.83 17.46
N SER A 32 -20.76 45.04 16.54
CA SER A 32 -22.16 44.64 16.73
C SER A 32 -22.31 43.12 16.62
N ARG A 33 -23.27 42.52 17.34
CA ARG A 33 -23.61 41.10 17.16
C ARG A 33 -23.93 40.79 15.70
N ILE A 34 -23.04 40.05 15.06
CA ILE A 34 -23.16 39.63 13.68
C ILE A 34 -24.22 38.53 13.64
N THR A 35 -25.25 38.71 12.83
CA THR A 35 -26.27 37.68 12.57
C THR A 35 -26.63 37.70 11.10
N VAL A 36 -26.95 36.54 10.53
CA VAL A 36 -27.39 36.39 9.13
C VAL A 36 -28.55 37.35 8.81
N SER A 37 -29.50 37.51 9.72
CA SER A 37 -30.64 38.43 9.55
C SER A 37 -30.23 39.90 9.58
N GLY A 38 -29.30 40.28 10.47
CA GLY A 38 -28.81 41.65 10.57
C GLY A 38 -28.03 42.07 9.34
N ILE A 39 -27.16 41.19 8.82
CA ILE A 39 -26.36 41.43 7.62
C ILE A 39 -27.22 41.52 6.37
N ALA A 40 -28.23 40.64 6.23
CA ALA A 40 -29.19 40.71 5.12
C ALA A 40 -29.89 42.08 5.07
N ARG A 41 -30.37 42.56 6.23
CA ARG A 41 -31.02 43.88 6.35
C ARG A 41 -30.06 45.02 6.03
N GLN A 42 -28.82 44.95 6.52
CA GLN A 42 -27.81 45.99 6.31
C GLN A 42 -27.29 46.04 4.87
N ALA A 43 -27.21 44.90 4.19
CA ALA A 43 -26.80 44.80 2.79
C ALA A 43 -27.93 45.10 1.79
N GLY A 44 -29.18 45.19 2.26
CA GLY A 44 -30.38 45.37 1.44
C GLY A 44 -30.66 44.16 0.54
N VAL A 45 -30.51 42.94 1.08
CA VAL A 45 -30.70 41.69 0.33
C VAL A 45 -31.58 40.72 1.13
N ASP A 46 -32.36 39.87 0.46
CA ASP A 46 -33.18 38.84 1.09
C ASP A 46 -32.33 37.72 1.73
N ARG A 47 -32.81 37.13 2.84
CA ARG A 47 -32.12 36.02 3.54
C ARG A 47 -31.86 34.82 2.63
N THR A 48 -32.79 34.53 1.72
CA THR A 48 -32.70 33.42 0.77
C THR A 48 -31.49 33.56 -0.15
N PHE A 49 -31.07 34.79 -0.45
CA PHE A 49 -29.86 35.05 -1.23
C PHE A 49 -28.59 34.60 -0.49
N LEU A 50 -28.51 34.85 0.82
CA LEU A 50 -27.39 34.39 1.64
C LEU A 50 -27.38 32.86 1.71
N TYR A 51 -28.53 32.21 1.94
CA TYR A 51 -28.62 30.76 1.96
C TYR A 51 -28.29 30.10 0.61
N ARG A 52 -28.59 30.75 -0.50
CA ARG A 52 -28.21 30.30 -1.84
C ARG A 52 -26.70 30.42 -2.11
N HIS A 53 -26.01 31.28 -1.37
CA HIS A 53 -24.58 31.57 -1.52
C HIS A 53 -23.81 31.11 -0.28
N ARG A 54 -23.44 29.82 -0.28
CA ARG A 54 -22.74 29.17 0.84
C ARG A 54 -21.42 29.85 1.21
N ASP A 55 -20.76 30.47 0.25
CA ASP A 55 -19.56 31.28 0.42
C ASP A 55 -19.82 32.53 1.27
N LEU A 56 -20.92 33.24 1.02
CA LEU A 56 -21.31 34.39 1.84
C LEU A 56 -21.72 33.96 3.25
N LEU A 57 -22.41 32.83 3.40
CA LEU A 57 -22.72 32.27 4.72
C LEU A 57 -21.46 31.88 5.50
N ALA A 58 -20.48 31.25 4.84
CA ALA A 58 -19.21 30.93 5.46
C ALA A 58 -18.52 32.21 5.99
N LEU A 59 -18.52 33.30 5.22
CA LEU A 59 -17.99 34.59 5.65
C LEU A 59 -18.73 35.20 6.85
N VAL A 60 -20.06 35.08 6.87
CA VAL A 60 -20.87 35.51 8.02
C VAL A 60 -20.51 34.69 9.26
N HIS A 61 -20.42 33.37 9.14
CA HIS A 61 -20.07 32.50 10.27
C HIS A 61 -18.63 32.70 10.75
N THR A 62 -17.66 32.94 9.85
CA THR A 62 -16.29 33.28 10.27
C THR A 62 -16.26 34.61 11.02
N ALA A 63 -17.05 35.60 10.57
CA ALA A 63 -17.16 36.88 11.26
C ALA A 63 -17.93 36.77 12.59
N GLU A 64 -18.93 35.89 12.68
CA GLU A 64 -19.63 35.58 13.95
C GLU A 64 -18.68 34.92 14.98
N LEU A 65 -17.77 34.06 14.52
CA LEU A 65 -16.76 33.41 15.35
C LEU A 65 -15.58 34.33 15.72
N GLU A 66 -15.45 35.47 15.02
CA GLU A 66 -14.52 36.54 15.33
C GLU A 66 -15.23 37.54 16.28
N PRO A 67 -15.03 37.43 17.61
CA PRO A 67 -15.69 38.35 18.52
C PRO A 67 -15.19 39.76 18.25
N ALA A 68 -16.14 40.70 18.21
CA ALA A 68 -15.93 42.14 18.17
C ALA A 68 -14.62 42.52 18.88
N ALA A 69 -13.58 42.82 18.10
CA ALA A 69 -12.42 43.46 18.66
C ALA A 69 -12.91 44.80 19.24
N GLN A 70 -12.53 45.06 20.50
CA GLN A 70 -12.63 46.35 21.20
C GLN A 70 -13.88 46.55 22.06
N ASP A 71 -13.88 45.89 23.23
CA ASP A 71 -14.15 46.61 24.48
C ASP A 71 -12.81 46.88 25.17
N PRO A 72 -12.35 48.15 25.29
CA PRO A 72 -11.05 48.48 25.89
C PRO A 72 -10.95 48.14 27.39
N ALA A 73 -12.05 47.76 28.03
CA ALA A 73 -12.07 47.28 29.42
C ALA A 73 -11.68 45.78 29.58
N SER A 74 -11.56 45.01 28.49
CA SER A 74 -11.44 43.54 28.54
C SER A 74 -10.08 42.98 28.10
N GLY A 75 -8.98 43.72 28.32
CA GLY A 75 -7.62 43.25 28.04
C GLY A 75 -7.26 41.91 28.69
N ALA A 76 -7.85 41.61 29.87
CA ALA A 76 -7.71 40.32 30.54
C ALA A 76 -8.28 39.14 29.72
N SER A 77 -9.39 39.33 29.01
CA SER A 77 -10.03 38.29 28.19
C SER A 77 -9.23 37.95 26.92
N ALA A 78 -8.59 38.96 26.32
CA ALA A 78 -7.71 38.75 25.16
C ALA A 78 -6.45 37.96 25.53
N VAL A 79 -5.82 38.27 26.68
CA VAL A 79 -4.65 37.54 27.21
C VAL A 79 -5.03 36.10 27.54
N SER A 80 -6.16 35.85 28.21
CA SER A 80 -6.63 34.48 28.50
C SER A 80 -6.89 33.66 27.23
N ARG A 81 -7.44 34.26 26.17
CA ARG A 81 -7.66 33.56 24.89
C ARG A 81 -6.35 33.23 24.16
N ALA A 82 -5.39 34.15 24.18
CA ALA A 82 -4.06 33.90 23.60
C ALA A 82 -3.37 32.74 24.33
N SER A 83 -3.44 32.71 25.66
CA SER A 83 -2.94 31.60 26.47
C SER A 83 -3.63 30.28 26.13
N LEU A 84 -4.96 30.24 26.05
CA LEU A 84 -5.71 29.02 25.69
C LEU A 84 -5.35 28.49 24.29
N ARG A 85 -5.12 29.39 23.32
CA ARG A 85 -4.65 29.00 21.97
C ARG A 85 -3.25 28.41 22.00
N SER A 86 -2.35 29.02 22.79
CA SER A 86 -1.01 28.49 23.02
C SER A 86 -1.06 27.11 23.69
N ASP A 87 -1.91 26.94 24.69
CA ASP A 87 -2.08 25.66 25.39
C ASP A 87 -2.63 24.57 24.46
N LEU A 88 -3.59 24.91 23.60
CA LEU A 88 -4.12 24.00 22.58
C LEU A 88 -3.02 23.59 21.59
N ALA A 89 -2.23 24.54 21.08
CA ALA A 89 -1.13 24.25 20.16
C ALA A 89 -0.04 23.36 20.84
N ASN A 90 0.25 23.63 22.11
CA ASN A 90 1.16 22.82 22.92
C ASN A 90 0.62 21.40 23.13
N ALA A 91 -0.67 21.25 23.43
CA ALA A 91 -1.32 19.95 23.59
C ALA A 91 -1.33 19.15 22.28
N GLN A 92 -1.62 19.80 21.15
CA GLN A 92 -1.53 19.17 19.83
C GLN A 92 -0.10 18.69 19.52
N SER A 93 0.90 19.54 19.78
CA SER A 93 2.31 19.18 19.59
C SER A 93 2.77 18.03 20.49
N ARG A 94 2.22 17.92 21.72
CA ARG A 94 2.46 16.77 22.60
C ARG A 94 1.80 15.51 22.07
N ASN A 95 0.55 15.58 21.60
CA ASN A 95 -0.15 14.44 21.01
C ASN A 95 0.60 13.87 19.79
N VAL A 96 1.09 14.72 18.89
CA VAL A 96 1.89 14.28 17.74
C VAL A 96 3.15 13.53 18.17
N ARG A 97 3.86 14.05 19.18
CA ARG A 97 5.05 13.39 19.73
C ARG A 97 4.72 12.04 20.37
N LEU A 98 3.65 11.97 21.16
CA LEU A 98 3.22 10.72 21.80
C LEU A 98 2.80 9.67 20.76
N ALA A 99 2.07 10.07 19.72
CA ALA A 99 1.69 9.18 18.63
C ALA A 99 2.92 8.61 17.88
N ALA A 100 3.93 9.45 17.62
CA ALA A 100 5.18 9.01 17.01
C ALA A 100 5.94 8.02 17.91
N LEU A 101 5.97 8.25 19.22
CA LEU A 101 6.58 7.31 20.19
C LEU A 101 5.83 5.98 20.23
N ILE A 102 4.50 6.00 20.23
CA ILE A 102 3.67 4.79 20.19
C ILE A 102 4.01 3.97 18.92
N GLN A 103 4.02 4.60 17.74
CA GLN A 103 4.38 3.92 16.50
C GLN A 103 5.81 3.36 16.52
N GLN A 104 6.75 4.07 17.15
CA GLN A 104 8.12 3.56 17.31
C GLN A 104 8.15 2.34 18.24
N LEU A 105 7.44 2.37 19.36
CA LEU A 105 7.37 1.26 20.31
C LEU A 105 6.66 0.06 19.69
N GLU A 106 5.56 0.25 18.96
CA GLU A 106 4.85 -0.80 18.23
C GLU A 106 5.76 -1.47 17.19
N ARG A 107 6.55 -0.69 16.44
CA ARG A 107 7.53 -1.24 15.48
C ARG A 107 8.64 -2.02 16.17
N ARG A 108 9.14 -1.55 17.31
CA ARG A 108 10.15 -2.30 18.07
C ARG A 108 9.56 -3.57 18.66
N LEU A 109 8.34 -3.51 19.19
CA LEU A 109 7.64 -4.67 19.71
C LEU A 109 7.37 -5.70 18.60
N SER A 110 6.95 -5.28 17.42
CA SER A 110 6.75 -6.20 16.30
C SER A 110 8.05 -6.81 15.78
N GLN A 111 9.16 -6.08 15.81
CA GLN A 111 10.49 -6.62 15.52
C GLN A 111 10.90 -7.67 16.56
N GLU A 112 10.82 -7.35 17.85
CA GLU A 112 11.18 -8.28 18.93
C GLU A 112 10.30 -9.53 18.94
N LEU A 113 8.98 -9.37 18.76
CA LEU A 113 8.04 -10.49 18.65
C LEU A 113 8.25 -11.26 17.34
N GLY A 114 8.59 -10.60 16.25
CA GLY A 114 8.94 -11.24 14.98
C GLY A 114 10.20 -12.08 15.11
N GLU A 115 11.24 -11.56 15.77
CA GLU A 115 12.47 -12.30 16.07
C GLU A 115 12.24 -13.45 17.06
N GLN A 116 11.39 -13.26 18.08
CA GLN A 116 11.02 -14.32 19.01
C GLN A 116 10.22 -15.41 18.31
N ALA A 117 9.21 -15.05 17.52
CA ALA A 117 8.45 -16.00 16.71
C ALA A 117 9.36 -16.73 15.70
N TRP A 118 10.32 -16.03 15.08
CA TRP A 118 11.31 -16.64 14.19
C TRP A 118 12.22 -17.64 14.92
N ARG A 119 12.66 -17.32 16.14
CA ARG A 119 13.45 -18.19 17.00
C ARG A 119 12.66 -19.40 17.52
N GLU A 120 11.43 -19.20 17.99
CA GLU A 120 10.55 -20.24 18.51
C GLU A 120 10.04 -21.17 17.42
N SER A 121 9.81 -20.64 16.22
CA SER A 121 9.36 -21.41 15.06
C SER A 121 10.42 -22.39 14.54
N ARG A 122 11.66 -22.39 15.08
CA ARG A 122 12.82 -23.22 14.68
C ARG A 122 13.24 -23.13 13.21
N LEU A 123 12.45 -22.51 12.34
CA LEU A 123 12.68 -22.23 10.92
C LEU A 123 13.90 -21.34 10.61
N GLY A 124 14.64 -20.91 11.63
CA GLY A 124 15.82 -20.06 11.49
C GLY A 124 16.99 -20.41 12.42
N ALA A 125 16.97 -21.55 13.11
CA ALA A 125 18.17 -21.97 13.85
C ALA A 125 19.28 -22.33 12.85
N PRO A 126 20.55 -21.87 13.05
CA PRO A 126 21.67 -22.25 12.19
C PRO A 126 21.80 -23.77 12.02
N THR A 127 21.47 -24.54 13.07
CA THR A 127 21.46 -26.00 13.03
C THR A 127 20.47 -26.56 12.02
N ASP A 128 19.24 -26.04 11.92
CA ASP A 128 18.23 -26.58 11.01
C ASP A 128 18.60 -26.29 9.55
N ILE A 129 19.14 -25.09 9.26
CA ILE A 129 19.58 -24.73 7.92
C ILE A 129 20.84 -25.53 7.51
N GLU A 130 21.82 -25.67 8.40
CA GLU A 130 23.01 -26.48 8.15
C GLU A 130 22.69 -27.96 8.00
N GLU A 131 21.75 -28.50 8.78
CA GLU A 131 21.28 -29.89 8.67
C GLU A 131 20.54 -30.14 7.36
N LEU A 132 19.71 -29.19 6.93
CA LEU A 132 19.08 -29.22 5.62
C LEU A 132 20.11 -29.16 4.49
N GLN A 133 21.11 -28.28 4.58
CA GLN A 133 22.21 -28.22 3.61
C GLN A 133 23.02 -29.53 3.57
N ARG A 134 23.41 -30.08 4.72
CA ARG A 134 24.08 -31.40 4.80
C ARG A 134 23.22 -32.50 4.19
N THR A 135 21.91 -32.46 4.41
CA THR A 135 20.98 -33.44 3.86
C THR A 135 20.87 -33.30 2.34
N ILE A 136 20.78 -32.08 1.82
CA ILE A 136 20.79 -31.79 0.38
C ILE A 136 22.07 -32.34 -0.25
N THR A 137 23.24 -31.99 0.29
CA THR A 137 24.53 -32.47 -0.26
C THR A 137 24.65 -34.00 -0.21
N ARG A 138 24.17 -34.64 0.86
CA ARG A 138 24.12 -36.11 0.95
C ARG A 138 23.20 -36.73 -0.10
N LEU A 139 22.03 -36.12 -0.33
CA LEU A 139 21.07 -36.60 -1.33
C LEU A 139 21.58 -36.37 -2.76
N GLU A 140 22.29 -35.28 -3.01
CA GLU A 140 22.97 -35.01 -4.28
C GLU A 140 24.05 -36.05 -4.55
N GLN A 141 24.93 -36.31 -3.57
CA GLN A 141 25.96 -37.35 -3.67
C GLN A 141 25.34 -38.72 -3.96
N ARG A 142 24.24 -39.05 -3.27
CA ARG A 142 23.55 -40.33 -3.48
C ARG A 142 22.93 -40.44 -4.87
N ASN A 143 22.41 -39.34 -5.42
CA ASN A 143 21.90 -39.32 -6.79
C ASN A 143 23.03 -39.55 -7.81
N VAL A 144 24.21 -38.97 -7.61
CA VAL A 144 25.37 -39.20 -8.46
C VAL A 144 25.77 -40.69 -8.42
N GLU A 145 25.96 -41.25 -7.23
CA GLU A 145 26.30 -42.67 -7.05
C GLU A 145 25.29 -43.61 -7.71
N LEU A 146 23.98 -43.35 -7.52
CA LEU A 146 22.94 -44.17 -8.12
C LEU A 146 22.91 -44.06 -9.66
N THR A 147 23.24 -42.87 -10.19
CA THR A 147 23.31 -42.65 -11.64
C THR A 147 24.50 -43.40 -12.23
N GLU A 148 25.66 -43.36 -11.57
CA GLU A 148 26.86 -44.11 -11.99
C GLU A 148 26.60 -45.63 -11.96
N ALA A 149 26.02 -46.14 -10.87
CA ALA A 149 25.68 -47.57 -10.77
C ALA A 149 24.67 -48.03 -11.85
N LEU A 150 23.71 -47.16 -12.20
CA LEU A 150 22.78 -47.43 -13.29
C LEU A 150 23.51 -47.49 -14.63
N GLN A 151 24.43 -46.57 -14.90
CA GLN A 151 25.23 -46.56 -16.13
C GLN A 151 26.11 -47.80 -16.25
N GLU A 152 26.77 -48.21 -15.16
CA GLU A 152 27.59 -49.42 -15.12
C GLU A 152 26.75 -50.66 -15.41
N SER A 153 25.60 -50.82 -14.74
CA SER A 153 24.69 -51.94 -15.00
C SER A 153 24.15 -51.95 -16.44
N GLN A 154 23.89 -50.78 -17.03
CA GLN A 154 23.48 -50.67 -18.43
C GLN A 154 24.60 -51.10 -19.39
N ALA A 155 25.85 -50.71 -19.10
CA ALA A 155 27.01 -51.13 -19.87
C ALA A 155 27.19 -52.65 -19.80
N ASP A 156 27.11 -53.25 -18.60
CA ASP A 156 27.18 -54.70 -18.40
C ASP A 156 26.09 -55.45 -19.16
N LEU A 157 24.84 -54.97 -19.10
CA LEU A 157 23.73 -55.55 -19.85
C LEU A 157 23.95 -55.44 -21.37
N SER A 158 24.53 -54.34 -21.85
CA SER A 158 24.84 -54.17 -23.26
C SER A 158 25.91 -55.18 -23.73
N ALA A 159 26.98 -55.36 -22.94
CA ALA A 159 28.05 -56.31 -23.21
C ALA A 159 27.51 -57.76 -23.17
N ALA A 160 26.70 -58.11 -22.17
CA ALA A 160 26.07 -59.43 -22.08
C ALA A 160 25.12 -59.72 -23.25
N ARG A 161 24.40 -58.71 -23.75
CA ARG A 161 23.55 -58.83 -24.94
C ARG A 161 24.36 -59.01 -26.20
N GLU A 162 25.48 -58.30 -26.33
CA GLU A 162 26.37 -58.43 -27.48
C GLU A 162 27.03 -59.81 -27.53
N ALA A 163 27.56 -60.29 -26.40
CA ALA A 163 28.09 -61.65 -26.27
C ALA A 163 27.03 -62.73 -26.59
N ASN A 164 25.79 -62.56 -26.13
CA ASN A 164 24.69 -63.47 -26.50
C ASN A 164 24.40 -63.46 -28.00
N ARG A 165 24.43 -62.28 -28.64
CA ARG A 165 24.24 -62.17 -30.10
C ARG A 165 25.37 -62.86 -30.85
N GLU A 166 26.61 -62.69 -30.41
CA GLU A 166 27.78 -63.36 -31.00
C GLU A 166 27.71 -64.88 -30.85
N LEU A 167 27.38 -65.39 -29.66
CA LEU A 167 27.17 -66.81 -29.41
C LEU A 167 26.07 -67.37 -30.31
N THR A 168 24.93 -66.68 -30.42
CA THR A 168 23.82 -67.07 -31.29
C THR A 168 24.25 -67.10 -32.76
N ARG A 169 25.01 -66.10 -33.22
CA ARG A 169 25.58 -66.07 -34.59
C ARG A 169 26.51 -67.26 -34.82
N ALA A 170 27.40 -67.58 -33.89
CA ALA A 170 28.33 -68.71 -34.00
C ALA A 170 27.60 -70.07 -34.05
N ILE A 171 26.57 -70.25 -33.22
CA ILE A 171 25.73 -71.48 -33.23
C ILE A 171 25.00 -71.62 -34.57
N ASN A 172 24.37 -70.56 -35.07
CA ASN A 172 23.65 -70.59 -36.34
C ASN A 172 24.57 -70.88 -37.53
N GLN A 173 25.77 -70.30 -37.56
CA GLN A 173 26.78 -70.58 -38.59
C GLN A 173 27.23 -72.04 -38.56
N ARG A 174 27.46 -72.61 -37.37
CA ARG A 174 27.81 -74.03 -37.19
C ARG A 174 26.67 -74.96 -37.64
N GLY A 175 25.42 -74.61 -37.35
CA GLY A 175 24.24 -75.37 -37.80
C GLY A 175 24.04 -75.33 -39.32
N GLN A 176 24.30 -74.19 -39.96
CA GLN A 176 24.21 -74.04 -41.42
C GLN A 176 25.30 -74.83 -42.17
N GLN A 177 26.52 -74.88 -41.65
CA GLN A 177 27.60 -75.73 -42.19
C GLN A 177 27.26 -77.24 -42.11
N ALA A 178 26.50 -77.65 -41.10
CA ALA A 178 26.03 -79.04 -40.97
C ALA A 178 24.85 -79.37 -41.91
N GLY A 179 24.07 -78.36 -42.34
CA GLY A 179 22.93 -78.52 -43.25
C GLY A 179 23.25 -78.41 -44.75
N SER A 180 24.44 -77.90 -45.13
CA SER A 180 24.88 -77.71 -46.52
C SER A 180 25.68 -78.90 -47.09
N GLY A 181 25.44 -80.13 -46.62
CA GLY A 181 25.96 -81.34 -47.25
C GLY A 181 25.40 -81.51 -48.67
N PRO A 182 26.20 -81.90 -49.67
CA PRO A 182 25.90 -81.67 -51.09
C PRO A 182 24.66 -82.44 -51.56
N PRO A 183 23.84 -81.86 -52.48
CA PRO A 183 22.72 -82.59 -53.07
C PRO A 183 23.26 -83.79 -53.85
N ALA A 184 22.80 -84.98 -53.45
CA ALA A 184 22.95 -86.20 -54.22
C ALA A 184 22.37 -85.97 -55.63
N GLY A 185 23.23 -85.99 -56.63
CA GLY A 185 22.86 -85.93 -58.05
C GLY A 185 23.56 -87.06 -58.79
N PRO A 186 22.86 -87.79 -59.68
CA PRO A 186 23.04 -89.24 -59.80
C PRO A 186 23.59 -89.69 -61.17
N GLN A 187 23.99 -90.98 -61.18
CA GLN A 187 24.35 -91.86 -62.30
C GLN A 187 25.74 -91.68 -62.93
#